data_AF-A0A1F2TGF1-F1
#
_entry.id   AF-A0A1F2TGF1-F1
#
_cell.length_a   1.000
_cell.length_b   1.000
_cell.length_c   1.000
_cell.angle_alpha   90.00
_cell.angle_beta   90.00
_cell.angle_gamma   90.00
#
_symmetry.space_group_name_H-M   'P 1'
#
loop_
_entity.id
_entity.type
_entity.pdbx_description
1 polymer ?
#
loop_
_entity_poly.entity_id
_entity_poly.type
_entity_poly.pdbx_seq_one_letter_code
_entity_poly.pdbx_strand_id
1 'polypeptide(L)'
;MDETSTPVDPVLEDVRRSRRDTLDTIELLRVSRQQVEGQWALLESPKAVVEYIDFFLDLFEQVAANLERVADELPGGPSRGHLDTLRQIASNASAEQRRCLMFRDKWINKPLPYEEMRRLLNQISVDSRDQLTAYSSLGVAADRLDQMAGPAPKPPDGKLDRRALFTRWFGK
;
A
#
# COMPACT_ATOMS: atom_id res chain seq x y z
N MET A 1 -0.86 34.59 13.67
CA MET A 1 0.49 34.14 14.02
C MET A 1 0.81 33.06 13.02
N ASP A 2 1.75 33.31 12.11
CA ASP A 2 2.15 32.35 11.07
C ASP A 2 2.82 31.14 11.72
N GLU A 3 2.08 30.03 11.80
CA GLU A 3 2.66 28.72 12.02
C GLU A 3 3.53 28.42 10.79
N THR A 4 4.84 28.43 11.01
CA THR A 4 5.81 28.01 10.00
C THR A 4 5.61 26.52 9.79
N SER A 5 4.73 26.18 8.83
CA SER A 5 4.51 24.79 8.42
C SER A 5 5.87 24.17 8.12
N THR A 6 6.20 23.10 8.84
CA THR A 6 7.45 22.40 8.60
C THR A 6 7.35 21.72 7.23
N PRO A 7 8.47 21.58 6.49
CA PRO A 7 8.45 20.93 5.18
C PRO A 7 7.82 19.52 5.18
N VAL A 8 7.76 18.87 6.35
CA VAL A 8 7.21 17.54 6.58
C VAL A 8 5.67 17.53 6.64
N ASP A 9 5.03 18.64 7.01
CA ASP A 9 3.57 18.68 7.25
C ASP A 9 2.73 18.27 6.03
N PRO A 10 3.07 18.66 4.77
CA PRO A 10 2.32 18.20 3.61
C PRO A 10 2.39 16.69 3.41
N VAL A 11 3.55 16.08 3.67
CA VAL A 11 3.69 14.61 3.57
C VAL A 11 2.94 13.92 4.70
N LEU A 12 2.99 14.48 5.90
CA LEU A 12 2.23 13.97 7.04
C LEU A 12 0.71 13.99 6.74
N GLU A 13 0.19 15.06 6.15
CA GLU A 13 -1.21 15.13 5.74
C GLU A 13 -1.53 14.12 4.63
N ASP A 14 -0.64 13.94 3.65
CA ASP A 14 -0.81 12.93 2.59
C ASP A 14 -0.91 11.50 3.18
N VAL A 15 -0.04 11.17 4.14
CA VAL A 15 -0.04 9.87 4.85
C VAL A 15 -1.32 9.69 5.68
N ARG A 16 -1.73 10.72 6.44
CA ARG A 16 -2.95 10.68 7.26
C ARG A 16 -4.21 10.57 6.42
N ARG A 17 -4.28 11.28 5.30
CA ARG A 17 -5.36 11.15 4.32
C ARG A 17 -5.40 9.73 3.76
N SER A 18 -4.28 9.20 3.29
CA SER A 18 -4.23 7.83 2.77
C SER A 18 -4.66 6.78 3.80
N ARG A 19 -4.32 6.97 5.10
CA ARG A 19 -4.81 6.11 6.18
C ARG A 19 -6.33 6.17 6.33
N ARG A 20 -6.91 7.38 6.35
CA ARG A 20 -8.38 7.56 6.44
C ARG A 20 -9.08 6.86 5.28
N ASP A 21 -8.65 7.13 4.05
CA ASP A 21 -9.22 6.53 2.84
C ASP A 21 -9.12 4.98 2.87
N THR A 22 -8.01 4.46 3.41
CA THR A 22 -7.83 3.01 3.63
C THR A 22 -8.86 2.45 4.61
N LEU A 23 -9.06 3.12 5.75
CA LEU A 23 -10.04 2.70 6.76
C LEU A 23 -11.47 2.75 6.23
N ASP A 24 -11.82 3.79 5.48
CA ASP A 24 -13.13 3.91 4.85
C ASP A 24 -13.36 2.76 3.85
N THR A 25 -12.33 2.40 3.06
CA THR A 25 -12.39 1.27 2.13
C THR A 25 -12.54 -0.08 2.86
N ILE A 26 -11.85 -0.27 3.99
CA ILE A 26 -12.02 -1.48 4.82
C ILE A 26 -13.47 -1.64 5.25
N GLU A 27 -14.12 -0.57 5.70
CA GLU A 27 -15.53 -0.62 6.10
C GLU A 27 -16.45 -0.93 4.92
N LEU A 28 -16.22 -0.34 3.75
CA LEU A 28 -16.96 -0.67 2.51
C LEU A 28 -16.82 -2.15 2.13
N LEU A 29 -15.62 -2.71 2.25
CA LEU A 29 -15.36 -4.11 1.97
C LEU A 29 -16.00 -5.05 3.01
N ARG A 30 -16.01 -4.68 4.30
CA ARG A 30 -16.72 -5.43 5.35
C ARG A 30 -18.22 -5.48 5.09
N VAL A 31 -18.82 -4.36 4.70
CA VAL A 31 -20.24 -4.29 4.29
C VAL A 31 -20.49 -5.19 3.08
N SER A 32 -19.64 -5.09 2.06
CA SER A 32 -19.75 -5.92 0.84
C SER A 32 -19.62 -7.41 1.15
N ARG A 33 -18.74 -7.78 2.09
CA ARG A 33 -18.57 -9.15 2.57
C ARG A 33 -19.85 -9.71 3.19
N GLN A 34 -20.50 -8.94 4.06
CA GLN A 34 -21.78 -9.32 4.67
C GLN A 34 -22.88 -9.47 3.61
N GLN A 35 -22.91 -8.62 2.58
CA GLN A 35 -23.85 -8.74 1.47
C GLN A 35 -23.61 -10.03 0.66
N VAL A 36 -22.35 -10.38 0.40
CA VAL A 36 -21.98 -11.64 -0.26
C VAL A 36 -22.44 -12.85 0.54
N GLU A 37 -22.29 -12.82 1.86
CA GLU A 37 -22.78 -13.89 2.75
C GLU A 37 -24.30 -13.99 2.75
N GLY A 38 -25.01 -12.85 2.77
CA GLY A 38 -26.47 -12.81 2.69
C GLY A 38 -27.05 -13.26 1.35
N GLN A 39 -26.27 -13.14 0.27
CA GLN A 39 -26.66 -13.48 -1.11
C GLN A 39 -25.89 -14.71 -1.63
N TRP A 40 -25.40 -15.56 -0.74
CA TRP A 40 -24.51 -16.69 -1.05
C TRP A 40 -25.04 -17.60 -2.17
N ALA A 41 -26.35 -17.89 -2.15
CA ALA A 41 -27.00 -18.78 -3.11
C ALA A 41 -27.11 -18.18 -4.53
N LEU A 42 -26.93 -16.87 -4.68
CA LEU A 42 -27.02 -16.15 -5.96
C LEU A 42 -25.66 -16.03 -6.66
N LEU A 43 -24.59 -16.56 -6.06
CA LEU A 43 -23.25 -16.50 -6.60
C LEU A 43 -22.84 -17.87 -7.16
N GLU A 44 -22.18 -17.86 -8.31
CA GLU A 44 -21.59 -19.07 -8.89
C GLU A 44 -20.45 -19.62 -8.01
N SER A 45 -19.66 -18.73 -7.41
CA SER A 45 -18.57 -19.10 -6.50
C SER A 45 -18.43 -18.09 -5.35
N PRO A 46 -19.35 -18.14 -4.37
CA PRO A 46 -19.33 -17.21 -3.23
C PRO A 46 -18.03 -17.29 -2.43
N LYS A 47 -17.47 -18.49 -2.27
CA LYS A 47 -16.18 -18.69 -1.59
C LYS A 47 -15.04 -17.88 -2.24
N ALA A 48 -14.95 -17.90 -3.56
CA ALA A 48 -13.90 -17.16 -4.27
C ALA A 48 -14.07 -15.63 -4.14
N VAL A 49 -15.32 -15.15 -4.01
CA VAL A 49 -15.59 -13.73 -3.77
C VAL A 49 -15.19 -13.35 -2.34
N VAL A 50 -15.53 -14.17 -1.34
CA VAL A 50 -15.10 -13.94 0.04
C VAL A 50 -13.58 -13.98 0.17
N GLU A 51 -12.91 -14.98 -0.42
CA GLU A 51 -11.44 -15.07 -0.43
C GLU A 51 -10.78 -13.83 -1.07
N TYR A 52 -11.40 -13.26 -2.11
CA TYR A 52 -10.94 -12.02 -2.73
C TYR A 52 -11.09 -10.82 -1.78
N ILE A 53 -12.23 -10.70 -1.10
CA ILE A 53 -12.47 -9.61 -0.14
C ILE A 53 -11.54 -9.73 1.06
N ASP A 54 -11.44 -10.91 1.65
CA ASP A 54 -10.61 -11.19 2.84
C ASP A 54 -9.14 -10.87 2.56
N PHE A 55 -8.64 -11.22 1.36
CA PHE A 55 -7.30 -10.84 0.94
C PHE A 55 -7.06 -9.32 0.98
N PHE A 56 -8.00 -8.53 0.47
CA PHE A 56 -7.86 -7.07 0.45
C PHE A 56 -8.09 -6.43 1.82
N LEU A 57 -8.96 -7.00 2.65
CA LEU A 57 -9.12 -6.59 4.04
C LEU A 57 -7.79 -6.75 4.79
N ASP A 58 -7.18 -7.95 4.74
CA ASP A 58 -5.90 -8.21 5.41
C ASP A 58 -4.78 -7.28 4.92
N LEU A 59 -4.72 -7.04 3.60
CA LEU A 59 -3.75 -6.12 2.99
C LEU A 59 -3.96 -4.68 3.48
N PHE A 60 -5.19 -4.18 3.43
CA PHE A 60 -5.50 -2.80 3.78
C PHE A 60 -5.37 -2.53 5.27
N GLU A 61 -5.68 -3.50 6.14
CA GLU A 61 -5.43 -3.40 7.58
C GLU A 61 -3.93 -3.26 7.88
N GLN A 62 -3.08 -4.05 7.22
CA GLN A 62 -1.63 -3.91 7.33
C GLN A 62 -1.13 -2.57 6.81
N VAL A 63 -1.68 -2.07 5.70
CA VAL A 63 -1.30 -0.76 5.16
C VAL A 63 -1.74 0.36 6.11
N ALA A 64 -2.95 0.32 6.65
CA ALA A 64 -3.44 1.31 7.60
C ALA A 64 -2.56 1.40 8.86
N ALA A 65 -2.17 0.24 9.42
CA ALA A 65 -1.28 0.17 10.57
C ALA A 65 0.12 0.74 10.26
N ASN A 66 0.66 0.44 9.07
CA ASN A 66 1.94 1.00 8.63
C ASN A 66 1.88 2.52 8.41
N LEU A 67 0.79 3.03 7.82
CA LEU A 67 0.60 4.46 7.62
C LEU A 67 0.42 5.21 8.96
N GLU A 68 -0.27 4.61 9.93
CA GLU A 68 -0.38 5.15 11.29
C GLU A 68 0.99 5.29 11.94
N ARG A 69 1.76 4.21 11.94
CA ARG A 69 3.12 4.20 12.50
C ARG A 69 4.00 5.27 11.84
N VAL A 70 3.96 5.38 10.51
CA VAL A 70 4.69 6.43 9.78
C VAL A 70 4.20 7.81 10.23
N ALA A 71 2.90 8.06 10.28
CA ALA A 71 2.34 9.36 10.69
C ALA A 71 2.69 9.76 12.13
N ASP A 72 2.81 8.80 13.05
CA ASP A 72 3.16 9.04 14.44
C ASP A 72 4.65 9.33 14.62
N GLU A 73 5.51 8.67 13.85
CA GLU A 73 6.96 8.82 13.93
C GLU A 73 7.49 10.02 13.15
N LEU A 74 6.82 10.41 12.05
CA LEU A 74 7.30 11.44 11.12
C LEU A 74 7.54 12.83 11.76
N PRO A 75 6.75 13.30 12.75
CA PRO A 75 7.03 14.55 13.48
C PRO A 75 8.39 14.54 14.22
N GLY A 76 8.93 13.36 14.54
CA GLY A 76 10.27 13.21 15.11
C GLY A 76 11.41 13.36 14.09
N GLY A 77 11.07 13.45 12.80
CA GLY A 77 12.00 13.59 11.69
C GLY A 77 11.91 12.40 10.72
N PRO A 78 12.17 12.63 9.41
CA PRO A 78 12.14 11.57 8.41
C PRO A 78 13.27 10.57 8.64
N SER A 79 12.94 9.28 8.54
CA SER A 79 13.88 8.18 8.61
C SER A 79 13.89 7.36 7.33
N ARG A 80 14.96 6.59 7.11
CA ARG A 80 15.01 5.65 5.98
C ARG A 80 13.91 4.59 6.06
N GLY A 81 13.53 4.17 7.26
CA GLY A 81 12.43 3.23 7.47
C GLY A 81 11.08 3.76 6.98
N HIS A 82 10.81 5.07 7.10
CA HIS A 82 9.58 5.68 6.57
C HIS A 82 9.56 5.64 5.05
N LEU A 83 10.66 6.02 4.41
CA LEU A 83 10.84 6.00 2.96
C LEU A 83 10.60 4.59 2.39
N ASP A 84 11.27 3.60 2.98
CA ASP A 84 11.18 2.22 2.53
C ASP A 84 9.76 1.65 2.75
N THR A 85 9.10 2.01 3.85
CA THR A 85 7.70 1.62 4.11
C THR A 85 6.75 2.16 3.04
N LEU A 86 6.80 3.46 2.75
CA LEU A 86 5.92 4.09 1.75
C LEU A 86 6.16 3.55 0.34
N ARG A 87 7.43 3.35 -0.05
CA ARG A 87 7.81 2.74 -1.33
C ARG A 87 7.33 1.29 -1.42
N GLN A 88 7.47 0.52 -0.34
CA GLN A 88 7.01 -0.86 -0.30
C GLN A 88 5.49 -0.96 -0.47
N ILE A 89 4.71 -0.10 0.18
CA ILE A 89 3.25 -0.06 0.02
C ILE A 89 2.90 0.23 -1.45
N ALA A 90 3.49 1.26 -2.05
CA ALA A 90 3.23 1.61 -3.46
C ALA A 90 3.60 0.47 -4.42
N SER A 91 4.75 -0.18 -4.19
CA SER A 91 5.20 -1.32 -5.01
C SER A 91 4.28 -2.53 -4.88
N ASN A 92 3.90 -2.90 -3.65
CA ASN A 92 2.98 -4.01 -3.41
C ASN A 92 1.61 -3.73 -4.02
N ALA A 93 1.12 -2.50 -3.89
CA ALA A 93 -0.17 -2.12 -4.46
C ALA A 93 -0.20 -2.28 -5.98
N SER A 94 0.89 -1.89 -6.66
CA SER A 94 1.04 -2.09 -8.11
C SER A 94 1.03 -3.57 -8.49
N ALA A 95 1.71 -4.43 -7.73
CA ALA A 95 1.74 -5.87 -7.98
C ALA A 95 0.36 -6.52 -7.85
N GLU A 96 -0.46 -6.07 -6.89
CA GLU A 96 -1.79 -6.63 -6.63
C GLU A 96 -2.89 -6.15 -7.60
N GLN A 97 -2.64 -5.13 -8.43
CA GLN A 97 -3.62 -4.69 -9.45
C GLN A 97 -4.02 -5.83 -10.41
N ARG A 98 -3.10 -6.76 -10.69
CA ARG A 98 -3.38 -7.94 -11.51
C ARG A 98 -4.49 -8.81 -10.93
N ARG A 99 -4.60 -8.89 -9.60
CA ARG A 99 -5.65 -9.66 -8.92
C ARG A 99 -7.03 -9.08 -9.19
N CYS A 100 -7.17 -7.76 -9.20
CA CYS A 100 -8.43 -7.08 -9.55
C CYS A 100 -8.85 -7.40 -10.99
N LEU A 101 -7.90 -7.38 -11.94
CA LEU A 101 -8.17 -7.73 -13.34
C LEU A 101 -8.64 -9.18 -13.47
N MET A 102 -7.91 -10.11 -12.85
CA MET A 102 -8.26 -11.54 -12.88
C MET A 102 -9.63 -11.81 -12.25
N PHE A 103 -9.95 -11.13 -11.14
CA PHE A 103 -11.26 -11.23 -10.51
C PHE A 103 -12.37 -10.75 -11.43
N ARG A 104 -12.20 -9.57 -12.04
CA ARG A 104 -13.18 -9.02 -12.98
C ARG A 104 -13.39 -9.94 -14.18
N ASP A 105 -12.32 -10.44 -14.79
CA ASP A 105 -12.45 -11.32 -15.95
C ASP A 105 -13.15 -12.64 -15.62
N LYS A 106 -12.84 -13.22 -14.45
CA LYS A 106 -13.38 -14.53 -14.05
C LYS A 106 -14.81 -14.47 -13.52
N TRP A 107 -15.16 -13.39 -12.82
CA TRP A 107 -16.40 -13.33 -12.03
C TRP A 107 -17.35 -12.22 -12.42
N ILE A 108 -16.91 -11.28 -13.27
CA ILE A 108 -17.75 -10.15 -13.69
C ILE A 108 -17.96 -10.18 -15.19
N ASN A 109 -16.93 -10.16 -16.03
CA ASN A 109 -17.06 -9.92 -17.47
C ASN A 109 -17.79 -11.02 -18.26
N LYS A 110 -18.05 -12.17 -17.63
CA LYS A 110 -18.84 -13.25 -18.23
C LYS A 110 -20.35 -13.10 -17.95
N PRO A 111 -21.21 -13.84 -18.68
CA PRO A 111 -22.62 -13.97 -18.30
C PRO A 111 -22.75 -14.56 -16.89
N LEU A 112 -23.62 -13.98 -16.06
CA LEU A 112 -23.84 -14.46 -14.70
C LEU A 112 -25.17 -15.21 -14.59
N PRO A 113 -25.27 -16.24 -13.72
CA PRO A 113 -26.55 -16.89 -13.44
C PRO A 113 -27.59 -15.91 -12.87
N TYR A 114 -27.13 -14.94 -12.08
CA TYR A 114 -27.96 -13.90 -11.47
C TYR A 114 -27.33 -12.53 -11.74
N GLU A 115 -27.84 -11.84 -12.77
CA GLU A 115 -27.28 -10.57 -13.24
C GLU A 115 -27.34 -9.43 -12.21
N GLU A 116 -28.27 -9.50 -11.25
CA GLU A 116 -28.33 -8.55 -10.13
C GLU A 116 -27.06 -8.53 -9.28
N MET A 117 -26.33 -9.65 -9.20
CA MET A 117 -25.06 -9.76 -8.47
C MET A 117 -23.93 -8.97 -9.14
N ARG A 118 -24.03 -8.65 -10.43
CA ARG A 118 -23.00 -7.92 -11.18
C ARG A 118 -22.66 -6.59 -10.53
N ARG A 119 -23.67 -5.90 -9.97
CA ARG A 119 -23.47 -4.61 -9.31
C ARG A 119 -22.59 -4.74 -8.07
N LEU A 120 -22.88 -5.73 -7.21
CA LEU A 120 -22.10 -5.99 -5.99
C LEU A 120 -20.65 -6.38 -6.33
N LEU A 121 -20.47 -7.30 -7.27
CA LEU A 121 -19.14 -7.76 -7.69
C LEU A 121 -18.31 -6.61 -8.30
N ASN A 122 -18.94 -5.75 -9.11
CA ASN A 122 -18.30 -4.55 -9.63
C ASN A 122 -17.87 -3.60 -8.51
N GLN A 123 -18.74 -3.36 -7.53
CA GLN A 123 -18.43 -2.47 -6.41
C GLN A 123 -17.18 -2.96 -5.66
N ILE A 124 -17.17 -4.24 -5.25
CA ILE A 124 -16.02 -4.89 -4.60
C ILE A 124 -14.73 -4.71 -5.42
N SER A 125 -14.82 -4.95 -6.73
CA SER A 125 -13.66 -4.83 -7.64
C SER A 125 -13.18 -3.39 -7.78
N VAL A 126 -14.09 -2.42 -7.84
CA VAL A 126 -13.76 -1.00 -8.00
C VAL A 126 -13.15 -0.45 -6.72
N ASP A 127 -13.76 -0.69 -5.56
CA ASP A 127 -13.27 -0.19 -4.27
C ASP A 127 -11.83 -0.68 -4.00
N SER A 128 -11.59 -1.98 -4.23
CA SER A 128 -10.24 -2.55 -4.08
C SER A 128 -9.23 -1.92 -5.04
N ARG A 129 -9.59 -1.78 -6.32
CA ARG A 129 -8.68 -1.27 -7.36
C ARG A 129 -8.37 0.22 -7.16
N ASP A 130 -9.37 1.00 -6.81
CA ASP A 130 -9.24 2.45 -6.65
C ASP A 130 -8.34 2.74 -5.43
N GLN A 131 -8.50 1.97 -4.34
CA GLN A 131 -7.60 2.06 -3.19
C GLN A 131 -6.15 1.67 -3.53
N LEU A 132 -5.94 0.59 -4.29
CA LEU A 132 -4.59 0.24 -4.79
C LEU A 132 -3.98 1.34 -5.66
N THR A 133 -4.81 2.00 -6.48
CA THR A 133 -4.37 3.10 -7.35
C THR A 133 -3.96 4.31 -6.50
N ALA A 134 -4.70 4.62 -5.44
CA ALA A 134 -4.39 5.71 -4.52
C ALA A 134 -3.00 5.54 -3.86
N TYR A 135 -2.58 4.30 -3.55
CA TYR A 135 -1.26 4.04 -2.97
C TYR A 135 -0.08 4.38 -3.88
N SER A 136 -0.28 4.58 -5.20
CA SER A 136 0.79 5.08 -6.07
C SER A 136 1.31 6.46 -5.63
N SER A 137 0.45 7.29 -5.04
CA SER A 137 0.82 8.61 -4.52
C SER A 137 1.80 8.54 -3.33
N LEU A 138 1.84 7.42 -2.61
CA LEU A 138 2.78 7.20 -1.51
C LEU A 138 4.23 7.11 -1.99
N GLY A 139 4.47 6.68 -3.24
CA GLY A 139 5.80 6.76 -3.85
C GLY A 139 6.28 8.19 -4.00
N VAL A 140 5.40 9.10 -4.42
CA VAL A 140 5.70 10.55 -4.51
C VAL A 140 5.93 11.15 -3.13
N ALA A 141 5.14 10.75 -2.13
CA ALA A 141 5.35 11.17 -0.74
C ALA A 141 6.73 10.72 -0.22
N ALA A 142 7.14 9.49 -0.52
CA ALA A 142 8.47 9.00 -0.18
C ALA A 142 9.57 9.82 -0.86
N ASP A 143 9.44 10.14 -2.15
CA ASP A 143 10.46 10.92 -2.85
C ASP A 143 10.59 12.36 -2.30
N ARG A 144 9.48 12.95 -1.84
CA ARG A 144 9.51 14.24 -1.13
C ARG A 144 10.26 14.15 0.20
N LEU A 145 10.02 13.10 0.99
CA LEU A 145 10.76 12.88 2.23
C LEU A 145 12.26 12.66 1.99
N ASP A 146 12.62 11.96 0.90
CA ASP A 146 14.02 11.69 0.54
C ASP A 146 14.76 12.99 0.24
N GLN A 147 14.10 13.94 -0.45
CA GLN A 147 14.64 15.27 -0.71
C GLN A 147 14.83 16.10 0.57
N MET A 148 13.93 15.95 1.56
CA MET A 148 14.01 16.65 2.84
C MET A 148 15.10 16.09 3.76
N ALA A 149 15.36 14.79 3.71
CA ALA A 149 16.40 14.14 4.50
C ALA A 149 17.83 14.58 4.11
N GLY A 150 17.99 15.26 2.98
CA GLY A 150 19.28 15.71 2.46
C GLY A 150 20.11 14.56 1.87
N PRO A 151 21.22 14.88 1.18
CA PRO A 151 22.10 13.85 0.65
C PRO A 151 22.67 13.02 1.80
N ALA A 152 22.54 11.69 1.71
CA ALA A 152 23.21 10.78 2.64
C ALA A 152 24.69 11.18 2.74
N PRO A 153 25.27 11.22 3.96
CA PRO A 153 26.69 11.53 4.10
C PRO A 153 27.47 10.58 3.21
N LYS A 154 28.31 11.14 2.34
CA LYS A 154 29.21 10.36 1.50
C LYS A 154 29.91 9.36 2.43
N PRO A 155 29.86 8.04 2.17
CA PRO A 155 30.69 7.12 2.91
C PRO A 155 32.12 7.68 2.85
N PRO A 156 32.87 7.65 3.96
CA PRO A 156 34.24 8.16 3.94
C PRO A 156 34.93 7.57 2.72
N ASP A 157 35.70 8.39 2.00
CA ASP A 157 36.58 7.99 0.89
C ASP A 157 37.67 7.04 1.42
N GLY A 158 37.24 5.94 2.03
CA GLY A 158 38.01 4.74 2.23
C GLY A 158 38.18 4.19 0.85
N LYS A 159 39.25 4.65 0.19
CA LYS A 159 39.98 3.80 -0.74
C LYS A 159 40.22 2.50 0.02
N LEU A 160 39.32 1.54 -0.18
CA LEU A 160 39.53 0.15 0.16
C LEU A 160 40.74 -0.24 -0.65
N ASP A 161 41.91 -0.12 -0.02
CA ASP A 161 43.15 -0.52 -0.62
C ASP A 161 43.05 -2.03 -0.81
N ARG A 162 42.66 -2.42 -2.03
CA ARG A 162 42.48 -3.82 -2.41
C ARG A 162 43.75 -4.62 -2.09
N ARG A 163 44.92 -3.98 -2.05
CA ARG A 163 46.19 -4.61 -1.64
C ARG A 163 46.21 -4.99 -0.16
N ALA A 164 45.62 -4.21 0.74
CA ALA A 164 45.59 -4.51 2.17
C ALA A 164 44.67 -5.68 2.54
N LEU A 165 43.64 -5.95 1.74
CA LEU A 165 42.74 -7.09 1.92
C LEU A 165 43.40 -8.42 1.53
N PHE A 166 44.27 -8.44 0.51
CA PHE A 166 44.94 -9.67 0.07
C PHE A 166 46.10 -10.09 0.99
N THR A 167 46.81 -9.14 1.63
CA THR A 167 47.88 -9.48 2.58
C THR A 167 47.37 -10.04 3.91
N ARG A 168 46.14 -9.73 4.32
CA ARG A 168 45.58 -10.24 5.58
C ARG A 168 45.01 -11.66 5.47
N TRP A 169 44.76 -12.16 4.25
CA TRP A 169 44.24 -13.52 4.02
C TRP A 169 45.32 -14.53 3.58
N PHE A 170 46.46 -14.05 3.07
CA PHE A 170 47.57 -14.91 2.61
C PHE A 170 48.95 -14.57 3.22
N GLY A 171 49.04 -13.60 4.13
CA GLY A 171 50.25 -13.31 4.89
C GLY A 171 50.37 -14.24 6.10
N LYS A 172 51.27 -15.21 5.99
CA LYS A 172 51.83 -16.01 7.09
C LYS A 172 52.36 -15.14 8.23
#